data_AF-A0A8G1QXF8-F1
#
_entry.id   AF-A0A8G1QXF8-F1
#
_cell.length_a   1.000
_cell.length_b   1.000
_cell.length_c   1.000
_cell.angle_alpha   90.00
_cell.angle_beta   90.00
_cell.angle_gamma   90.00
#
_symmetry.space_group_name_H-M   'P 1'
#
loop_
_entity.id
_entity.type
_entity.pdbx_description
1 polymer ?
#
loop_
_entity_poly.entity_id
_entity_poly.type
_entity_poly.pdbx_seq_one_letter_code
_entity_poly.pdbx_strand_id
1 'polypeptide(L)' 'MAQQIKMGRFDYPSPYWDPIGDPALDLIDRMLTVNVPDRISARDCLTHPWMCQTPN' A
#
# COMPACT_ATOMS: atom_id res chain seq x y z
N MET A 1 18.49 -1.58 -8.29
CA MET A 1 17.15 -2.01 -8.75
C MET A 1 16.69 -3.30 -8.06
N ALA A 2 17.17 -4.50 -8.44
CA ALA A 2 16.64 -5.76 -7.89
C ALA A 2 16.71 -5.88 -6.35
N GLN A 3 17.70 -5.25 -5.71
CA GLN A 3 17.88 -5.30 -4.26
C GLN A 3 16.85 -4.46 -3.49
N GLN A 4 16.36 -3.35 -4.05
CA GLN A 4 15.31 -2.53 -3.42
C GLN A 4 13.99 -3.30 -3.37
N ILE A 5 13.64 -3.99 -4.47
CA ILE A 5 12.46 -4.86 -4.56
C ILE A 5 12.56 -6.00 -3.54
N LYS A 6 13.71 -6.68 -3.49
CA LYS A 6 13.94 -7.79 -2.53
C LYS A 6 13.84 -7.36 -1.06
N MET A 7 14.15 -6.09 -0.78
CA MET A 7 14.10 -5.54 0.58
C MET A 7 12.79 -4.81 0.90
N GLY A 8 11.88 -4.66 -0.07
CA GLY A 8 10.67 -3.86 0.10
C GLY A 8 10.96 -2.39 0.43
N ARG A 9 12.08 -1.85 -0.05
CA ARG A 9 12.47 -0.46 0.23
C ARG A 9 11.84 0.48 -0.78
N PHE A 10 10.88 1.28 -0.31
CA PHE A 10 10.25 2.39 -1.03
C PHE A 10 9.85 3.45 0.01
N ASP A 11 9.71 4.68 -0.44
CA ASP A 11 9.37 5.83 0.41
C ASP A 11 8.27 6.66 -0.28
N TYR A 12 7.57 7.48 0.50
CA TYR A 12 6.54 8.43 0.05
C TYR A 12 7.09 9.86 0.09
N PRO A 13 7.76 10.36 -0.97
CA PRO A 13 8.45 11.64 -0.92
C PRO A 13 7.48 12.83 -0.91
N SER A 14 7.69 13.76 0.03
CA SER A 14 7.08 15.09 0.01
C SER A 14 7.55 15.91 -1.20
N PRO A 15 6.71 16.81 -1.74
CA PRO A 15 5.36 17.16 -1.28
C PRO A 15 4.24 16.31 -1.90
N TYR A 16 4.58 15.36 -2.76
CA TYR A 16 3.61 14.69 -3.65
C TYR A 16 2.65 13.76 -2.92
N TRP A 17 3.13 13.13 -1.84
CA TRP A 17 2.36 12.18 -1.05
C TRP A 17 1.74 12.79 0.21
N ASP A 18 2.14 14.02 0.57
CA ASP A 18 1.57 14.77 1.70
C ASP A 18 0.03 14.88 1.66
N PRO A 19 -0.64 15.11 0.50
CA PRO A 19 -2.10 15.18 0.46
C PRO A 19 -2.79 13.81 0.44
N ILE A 20 -2.05 12.70 0.36
CA ILE A 20 -2.61 11.35 0.25
C ILE A 20 -2.89 10.82 1.66
N GLY A 21 -4.15 10.45 1.91
CA GLY A 21 -4.57 10.01 3.24
C GLY A 21 -4.00 8.65 3.65
N ASP A 22 -3.86 8.46 4.97
CA ASP A 22 -3.34 7.26 5.62
C ASP A 22 -3.95 5.93 5.08
N PRO A 23 -5.26 5.81 4.78
CA PRO A 23 -5.82 4.56 4.26
C PRO A 23 -5.23 4.14 2.90
N ALA A 24 -4.82 5.10 2.07
CA ALA A 24 -4.24 4.80 0.76
C ALA A 24 -2.81 4.27 0.90
N LEU A 25 -2.02 4.89 1.78
CA LEU A 25 -0.64 4.49 2.07
C LEU A 25 -0.61 3.11 2.74
N ASP A 26 -1.52 2.86 3.71
CA ASP A 26 -1.66 1.55 4.37
C ASP A 26 -1.94 0.43 3.36
N LEU A 27 -2.77 0.69 2.34
CA LEU A 27 -3.03 -0.31 1.31
C LEU A 27 -1.77 -0.62 0.48
N ILE A 28 -1.01 0.41 0.09
CA ILE A 28 0.22 0.23 -0.69
C ILE A 28 1.23 -0.60 0.11
N ASP A 29 1.41 -0.32 1.41
CA ASP A 29 2.33 -1.06 2.28
C ASP A 29 1.95 -2.54 2.38
N ARG A 30 0.66 -2.84 2.54
CA ARG A 30 0.13 -4.21 2.56
C ARG A 30 0.32 -4.94 1.24
N MET A 31 0.17 -4.24 0.11
CA MET A 31 0.37 -4.82 -1.23
C MET A 31 1.84 -5.08 -1.56
N LEU A 32 2.74 -4.19 -1.11
CA LEU A 32 4.18 -4.27 -1.34
C LEU A 32 4.94 -5.04 -0.24
N THR A 33 4.22 -5.77 0.61
CA THR A 33 4.81 -6.65 1.62
C THR A 33 5.66 -7.75 0.97
N VAL A 34 6.93 -7.84 1.39
CA VAL A 34 7.93 -8.77 0.82
C VAL A 34 7.55 -10.23 1.10
N ASN A 35 7.11 -10.52 2.33
CA ASN A 35 6.73 -11.86 2.72
C ASN A 35 5.35 -12.22 2.13
N VAL A 36 5.31 -13.25 1.29
CA VAL A 36 4.09 -13.61 0.53
C VAL A 36 2.90 -13.99 1.44
N PRO A 37 3.08 -14.76 2.52
CA PRO A 37 1.98 -15.10 3.43
C PRO A 37 1.38 -13.90 4.18
N ASP A 38 2.16 -12.83 4.35
CA ASP A 38 1.72 -11.61 5.04
C ASP A 38 1.12 -10.59 4.06
N ARG A 39 1.34 -10.78 2.75
CA ARG A 39 0.84 -9.89 1.72
C ARG A 39 -0.68 -10.01 1.61
N ILE A 40 -1.35 -8.86 1.59
CA ILE A 40 -2.80 -8.79 1.41
C ILE A 40 -3.23 -9.50 0.12
N SER A 41 -4.29 -10.30 0.20
CA SER A 41 -4.85 -10.95 -0.98
C SER A 41 -5.65 -9.95 -1.82
N ALA A 42 -5.79 -10.21 -3.12
CA ALA A 42 -6.62 -9.36 -3.99
C ALA A 42 -8.07 -9.24 -3.50
N ARG A 43 -8.60 -10.29 -2.86
CA ARG A 43 -9.95 -10.28 -2.27
C ARG A 43 -10.02 -9.35 -1.06
N ASP A 44 -9.02 -9.40 -0.20
CA ASP A 44 -8.98 -8.57 1.00
C ASP A 44 -8.73 -7.10 0.66
N CYS A 45 -8.00 -6.81 -0.42
CA CYS A 45 -7.86 -5.45 -0.95
C CYS A 45 -9.22 -4.80 -1.22
N LEU A 46 -10.16 -5.54 -1.81
CA LEU A 46 -11.50 -5.02 -2.12
C LEU A 46 -12.31 -4.65 -0.87
N THR A 47 -11.95 -5.21 0.28
CA THR A 47 -12.55 -4.89 1.59
C THR A 47 -11.78 -3.83 2.37
N HIS A 48 -10.65 -3.36 1.86
CA HIS A 48 -9.83 -2.37 2.53
C HIS A 48 -10.54 -1.01 2.63
N PRO A 49 -10.41 -0.26 3.74
CA PRO A 49 -11.07 1.04 3.89
C PRO A 49 -10.85 2.00 2.73
N TRP A 50 -9.68 1.99 2.09
CA TRP A 50 -9.42 2.82 0.91
C TRP A 50 -10.28 2.44 -0.32
N MET A 51 -10.55 1.14 -0.52
CA MET A 51 -11.38 0.65 -1.63
C MET A 51 -12.88 0.76 -1.32
N CYS A 52 -13.26 0.64 -0.04
CA CYS A 52 -14.66 0.70 0.39
C CYS A 52 -15.19 2.11 0.66
N GLN A 53 -14.32 3.11 0.79
CA GLN A 53 -14.72 4.51 0.90
C GLN A 53 -15.22 5.01 -0.47
N THR A 54 -16.47 4.71 -0.80
CA THR A 54 -17.22 5.47 -1.79
C THR A 54 -17.55 6.84 -1.18
N PRO A 55 -17.11 7.97 -1.76
CA PRO A 55 -17.68 9.26 -1.40
C PRO A 55 -19.18 9.22 -1.74
N ASN A 56 -20.03 9.54 -0.77
CA ASN A 56 -21.42 9.92 -1.05
C ASN A 56 -21.47 11.26 -1.79
#